data_AF-A0A3S2CGW8-F1
#
_entry.id   AF-A0A3S2CGW8-F1
#
_cell.length_a   1.000
_cell.length_b   1.000
_cell.length_c   1.000
_cell.angle_alpha   90.00
_cell.angle_beta   90.00
_cell.angle_gamma   90.00
#
_symmetry.space_group_name_H-M   'P 1'
#
loop_
_entity.id
_entity.type
_entity.pdbx_description
1 polymer ?
#
loop_
_entity_poly.entity_id
_entity_poly.type
_entity_poly.pdbx_seq_one_letter_code
_entity_poly.pdbx_strand_id
1 'polypeptide(L)'
;AWSAPRRVVKEEQPYECIRCGNPFGTRSTIERIVAKLEGRHWMFSGENARRLELVRMCDNCRVDAAMSEDLDPYAGPGRPAPRTTEVYLRDRNSETKRV
;
A
#
# COMPACT_ATOMS: atom_id res chain seq x y z
N ALA A 1 45.91 -10.58 -10.32
CA ALA A 1 44.78 -9.86 -9.71
C ALA A 1 43.55 -10.75 -9.50
N TRP A 2 43.18 -11.62 -10.44
CA TRP A 2 41.99 -12.50 -10.33
C TRP A 2 42.17 -13.80 -9.53
N SER A 3 43.37 -14.10 -9.03
CA SER A 3 43.67 -15.29 -8.22
C SER A 3 43.55 -15.09 -6.70
N ALA A 4 43.23 -13.88 -6.24
CA ALA A 4 43.09 -13.60 -4.82
C ALA A 4 41.77 -14.20 -4.27
N PRO A 5 41.77 -14.79 -3.06
CA PRO A 5 40.57 -15.38 -2.47
C PRO A 5 39.50 -14.31 -2.21
N ARG A 6 38.22 -14.69 -2.41
CA ARG A 6 37.10 -13.80 -2.12
C ARG A 6 37.11 -13.44 -0.64
N ARG A 7 37.14 -12.14 -0.34
CA ARG A 7 37.04 -11.61 1.02
C ARG A 7 35.69 -10.94 1.21
N VAL A 8 35.10 -11.10 2.39
CA VAL A 8 33.93 -10.35 2.79
C VAL A 8 34.32 -8.88 2.91
N VAL A 9 33.63 -8.00 2.19
CA VAL A 9 33.87 -6.55 2.23
C VAL A 9 32.87 -5.85 3.14
N LYS A 10 31.64 -6.36 3.23
CA LYS A 10 30.58 -5.83 4.07
C LYS A 10 29.68 -6.96 4.52
N GLU A 11 29.45 -7.03 5.83
CA GLU A 11 28.51 -7.94 6.48
C GLU A 11 27.49 -7.10 7.25
N GLU A 12 26.23 -7.51 7.21
CA GLU A 12 25.13 -6.78 7.83
C GLU A 12 23.99 -7.73 8.19
N GLN A 13 23.32 -7.46 9.31
CA GLN A 13 22.15 -8.24 9.70
C GLN A 13 21.00 -8.05 8.70
N PRO A 14 20.30 -9.12 8.31
CA PRO A 14 19.07 -9.01 7.55
C PRO A 14 17.99 -8.24 8.32
N TYR A 15 17.13 -7.55 7.59
CA TYR A 15 15.89 -7.01 8.10
C TYR A 15 14.81 -8.08 8.03
N GLU A 16 14.20 -8.36 9.18
CA GLU A 16 13.12 -9.33 9.31
C GLU A 16 11.77 -8.65 9.04
N CYS A 17 10.91 -9.30 8.26
CA CYS A 17 9.57 -8.82 8.00
C CYS A 17 8.78 -8.67 9.32
N ILE A 18 8.19 -7.50 9.56
CA ILE A 18 7.42 -7.23 10.79
C ILE A 18 6.16 -8.11 10.96
N ARG A 19 5.73 -8.80 9.90
CA ARG A 19 4.53 -9.67 9.91
C ARG A 19 4.87 -11.16 10.04
N CYS A 20 5.86 -11.65 9.29
CA CYS A 20 6.18 -13.08 9.21
C CYS A 20 7.59 -13.43 9.72
N GLY A 21 8.43 -12.46 10.06
CA GLY A 21 9.80 -12.67 10.54
C GLY A 21 10.81 -13.09 9.45
N ASN A 22 10.39 -13.30 8.20
CA ASN A 22 11.30 -13.74 7.15
C ASN A 22 12.35 -12.65 6.83
N PRO A 23 13.66 -12.97 6.80
CA PRO A 23 14.69 -12.03 6.36
C PRO A 23 14.56 -11.73 4.86
N PHE A 24 14.41 -10.47 4.48
CA PHE A 24 14.17 -10.09 3.08
C PHE A 24 15.06 -8.98 2.52
N GLY A 25 15.81 -8.27 3.36
CA GLY A 25 16.62 -7.13 2.91
C GLY A 25 17.76 -6.80 3.87
N THR A 26 18.60 -5.83 3.48
CA THR A 26 19.63 -5.30 4.38
C THR A 26 19.03 -4.22 5.29
N ARG A 27 19.32 -4.29 6.59
CA ARG A 27 18.75 -3.42 7.61
C ARG A 27 18.92 -1.92 7.29
N SER A 28 20.12 -1.50 6.96
CA SER A 28 20.48 -0.13 6.61
C SER A 28 19.77 0.37 5.36
N THR A 29 19.40 -0.50 4.43
CA THR A 29 18.64 -0.10 3.24
C THR A 29 17.20 0.18 3.60
N ILE A 30 16.55 -0.72 4.35
CA ILE A 30 15.17 -0.53 4.79
C ILE A 30 15.05 0.72 5.67
N GLU A 31 15.92 0.87 6.68
CA GLU A 31 15.92 2.04 7.58
C GLU A 31 16.12 3.36 6.80
N ARG A 32 17.02 3.36 5.81
CA ARG A 32 17.26 4.54 4.97
C ARG A 32 16.06 4.89 4.09
N ILE A 33 15.33 3.91 3.57
CA ILE A 33 14.13 4.16 2.76
C ILE A 33 13.01 4.71 3.66
N VAL A 34 12.80 4.12 4.83
CA VAL A 34 11.81 4.57 5.81
C VAL A 34 12.08 6.03 6.19
N ALA A 35 13.30 6.35 6.63
CA ALA A 35 13.69 7.71 6.98
C ALA A 35 13.55 8.69 5.80
N LYS A 36 13.63 8.19 4.55
CA LYS A 36 13.46 9.04 3.38
C LYS A 36 12.01 9.32 3.02
N LEU A 37 11.08 8.45 3.36
CA LEU A 37 9.68 8.55 2.97
C LEU A 37 8.83 9.20 4.07
N GLU A 38 9.23 9.00 5.33
CA GLU A 38 8.56 9.57 6.50
C GLU A 38 8.36 11.07 6.37
N GLY A 39 7.10 11.51 6.43
CA GLY A 39 6.72 12.93 6.40
C GLY A 39 6.96 13.66 5.08
N ARG A 40 7.51 13.01 4.03
CA ARG A 40 7.84 13.68 2.76
C ARG A 40 6.79 13.56 1.67
N HIS A 41 5.97 12.52 1.72
CA HIS A 41 4.92 12.28 0.72
C HIS A 41 3.57 12.13 1.42
N TRP A 42 2.50 12.63 0.79
CA TRP A 42 1.13 12.57 1.34
C TRP A 42 0.67 11.13 1.65
N MET A 43 1.18 10.16 0.88
CA MET A 43 0.91 8.71 1.07
C MET A 43 1.55 8.14 2.35
N PHE A 44 2.54 8.80 2.94
CA PHE A 44 3.32 8.34 4.09
C PHE A 44 3.30 9.34 5.26
N SER A 45 2.27 10.19 5.32
CA SER A 45 2.13 11.23 6.33
C SER A 45 0.67 11.35 6.78
N GLY A 46 0.45 12.02 7.92
CA GLY A 46 -0.88 12.19 8.51
C GLY A 46 -1.57 10.85 8.77
N GLU A 47 -2.83 10.73 8.37
CA GLU A 47 -3.64 9.51 8.50
C GLU A 47 -3.03 8.31 7.76
N ASN A 48 -2.21 8.56 6.73
CA ASN A 48 -1.57 7.52 5.92
C ASN A 48 -0.18 7.12 6.42
N ALA A 49 0.31 7.66 7.55
CA ALA A 49 1.64 7.36 8.08
C ALA A 49 1.87 5.85 8.30
N ARG A 50 0.80 5.09 8.62
CA ARG A 50 0.84 3.64 8.80
C ARG A 50 1.34 2.89 7.55
N ARG A 51 1.16 3.45 6.34
CA ARG A 51 1.64 2.82 5.09
C ARG A 51 3.17 2.72 5.00
N LEU A 52 3.92 3.44 5.84
CA LEU A 52 5.37 3.25 5.97
C LEU A 52 5.75 1.84 6.42
N GLU A 53 4.84 1.15 7.13
CA GLU A 53 5.03 -0.25 7.55
C GLU A 53 5.18 -1.20 6.37
N LEU A 54 4.58 -0.88 5.21
CA LEU A 54 4.70 -1.68 3.98
C LEU A 54 6.15 -1.82 3.50
N VAL A 55 7.00 -0.81 3.75
CA VAL A 55 8.43 -0.84 3.42
C VAL A 55 9.19 -1.81 4.33
N ARG A 56 8.66 -2.09 5.52
CA ARG A 56 9.23 -3.00 6.52
C ARG A 56 8.71 -4.44 6.39
N MET A 57 7.92 -4.74 5.35
CA MET A 57 7.37 -6.06 5.07
C MET A 57 8.07 -6.73 3.88
N CYS A 58 8.12 -8.08 3.88
CA CYS A 58 8.57 -8.84 2.73
C CYS A 58 7.59 -8.71 1.54
N ASP A 59 8.02 -9.14 0.36
CA ASP A 59 7.27 -9.13 -0.89
C ASP A 59 5.84 -9.66 -0.76
N ASN A 60 5.65 -10.85 -0.19
CA ASN A 60 4.33 -11.46 -0.02
C ASN A 60 3.45 -10.68 0.96
N CYS A 61 3.96 -10.42 2.16
CA CYS A 61 3.20 -9.71 3.19
C CYS A 61 2.85 -8.27 2.77
N ARG A 62 3.70 -7.63 1.98
CA ARG A 62 3.47 -6.28 1.45
C ARG A 62 2.32 -6.26 0.45
N VAL A 63 2.24 -7.25 -0.45
CA VAL A 63 1.14 -7.34 -1.42
C VAL A 63 -0.18 -7.56 -0.70
N ASP A 64 -0.22 -8.50 0.24
CA ASP A 64 -1.43 -8.77 1.04
C ASP A 64 -1.92 -7.52 1.79
N ALA A 65 -1.00 -6.79 2.43
CA ALA A 65 -1.33 -5.56 3.13
C ALA A 65 -1.81 -4.47 2.16
N ALA A 66 -1.11 -4.26 1.04
CA ALA A 66 -1.51 -3.26 0.06
C ALA A 66 -2.89 -3.52 -0.57
N MET A 67 -3.28 -4.79 -0.75
CA MET A 67 -4.58 -5.18 -1.32
C MET A 67 -5.72 -5.13 -0.30
N SER A 68 -5.41 -5.22 0.99
CA SER A 68 -6.42 -5.21 2.06
C SER A 68 -6.68 -3.81 2.65
N GLU A 69 -5.83 -2.83 2.33
CA GLU A 69 -6.00 -1.46 2.76
C GLU A 69 -6.92 -0.67 1.80
N ASP A 70 -7.78 0.18 2.36
CA ASP A 70 -8.82 0.93 1.64
C ASP A 70 -8.33 2.02 0.66
N LEU A 71 -7.01 2.19 0.51
CA LEU A 71 -6.43 3.26 -0.30
C LEU A 71 -5.87 2.67 -1.60
N ASP A 72 -6.76 2.45 -2.57
CA ASP A 72 -6.42 2.09 -3.94
C ASP A 72 -6.19 3.37 -4.77
N PRO A 73 -4.94 3.69 -5.17
CA PRO A 73 -4.64 4.87 -5.99
C PRO A 73 -5.25 4.79 -7.40
N TYR A 74 -5.67 3.60 -7.82
CA TYR A 74 -6.30 3.35 -9.11
C TYR A 74 -7.83 3.24 -9.02
N ALA A 75 -8.40 3.25 -7.81
CA ALA A 75 -9.84 3.25 -7.65
C ALA A 75 -10.41 4.58 -8.15
N GLY A 76 -11.27 4.48 -9.16
CA GLY A 76 -12.16 5.57 -9.57
C GLY A 76 -13.30 5.77 -8.57
N PRO A 77 -14.20 6.74 -8.83
CA PRO A 77 -15.44 6.83 -8.07
C PRO A 77 -16.17 5.48 -8.10
N GLY A 78 -16.76 5.10 -6.96
CA GLY A 78 -17.51 3.85 -6.84
C GLY A 78 -18.52 3.70 -7.98
N ARG A 79 -18.66 2.48 -8.50
CA ARG A 79 -19.60 2.20 -9.60
C ARG A 79 -20.98 2.73 -9.21
N PRO A 80 -21.66 3.50 -10.08
CA PRO A 80 -23.00 4.00 -9.77
C PRO A 80 -23.93 2.83 -9.47
N ALA A 81 -24.83 3.04 -8.51
CA ALA A 81 -25.80 2.02 -8.12
C ALA A 81 -26.59 1.54 -9.34
N PRO A 82 -26.82 0.23 -9.50
CA PRO A 82 -27.62 -0.29 -10.59
C PRO A 82 -29.02 0.33 -10.53
N ARG A 83 -29.53 0.79 -11.68
CA ARG A 83 -30.86 1.41 -11.74
C ARG A 83 -31.93 0.34 -11.48
N THR A 84 -32.63 0.43 -10.36
CA THR A 84 -33.67 -0.52 -9.98
C THR A 84 -35.06 -0.03 -10.38
N THR A 85 -36.05 -0.94 -10.39
CA THR A 85 -37.46 -0.63 -10.68
C THR A 85 -37.98 0.51 -9.80
N GLU A 86 -37.60 0.53 -8.52
CA GLU A 86 -37.97 1.58 -7.56
C GLU A 86 -37.51 2.97 -8.00
N VAL A 87 -36.34 3.07 -8.65
CA VAL A 87 -35.84 4.33 -9.21
C VAL A 87 -36.74 4.81 -10.35
N TYR A 88 -37.13 3.93 -11.28
CA TYR A 88 -38.06 4.28 -12.36
C TYR A 88 -39.44 4.73 -11.83
N LEU A 89 -39.97 4.01 -10.83
CA LEU A 89 -41.26 4.34 -10.22
C LEU A 89 -41.20 5.70 -9.50
N ARG A 90 -40.10 5.99 -8.80
CA ARG A 90 -39.86 7.27 -8.12
C ARG A 90 -39.75 8.43 -9.12
N ASP A 91 -38.98 8.26 -10.19
CA ASP A 91 -38.80 9.27 -11.24
C ASP A 91 -40.16 9.65 -11.85
N ARG A 92 -40.93 8.65 -12.30
CA ARG A 92 -42.27 8.84 -12.89
C ARG A 92 -43.26 9.53 -11.95
N ASN A 93 -43.27 9.13 -10.67
CA ASN A 93 -44.16 9.75 -9.68
C ASN A 93 -43.76 11.20 -9.40
N SER A 94 -42.46 11.52 -9.49
CA SER A 94 -41.97 12.89 -9.34
C SER A 94 -42.32 13.78 -10.54
N GLU A 95 -42.30 13.22 -11.76
CA GLU A 95 -42.77 13.91 -12.97
C GLU A 95 -44.27 14.17 -12.90
N THR A 96 -45.05 13.19 -12.44
CA THR A 96 -46.51 13.31 -12.27
C THR A 96 -46.87 14.37 -11.22
N LYS A 97 -46.05 14.55 -10.18
CA LYS A 97 -46.24 15.58 -9.13
C LYS A 97 -45.85 17.00 -9.55
N ARG A 98 -45.13 17.17 -10.66
CA ARG A 98 -44.68 18.48 -11.16
C ARG A 98 -45.67 19.09 -12.16
N VAL A 99 -46.70 18.35 -12.57
CA VAL A 99 -47.84 18.79 -13.38
C VAL A 99 -48.98 19.17 -12.45
#